data_AF-A0A969T0E7-F1
#
_entry.id   AF-A0A969T0E7-F1
#
_cell.length_a   1.000
_cell.length_b   1.000
_cell.length_c   1.000
_cell.angle_alpha   90.00
_cell.angle_beta   90.00
_cell.angle_gamma   90.00
#
_symmetry.space_group_name_H-M   'P 1'
#
loop_
_entity.id
_entity.type
_entity.pdbx_description
1 polymer ?
#
loop_
_entity_poly.entity_id
_entity_poly.type
_entity_poly.pdbx_seq_one_letter_code
_entity_poly.pdbx_strand_id
1 'polypeptide(L)'
;MSDFANFAEPFAHPSEPAGTDAGTEFLRLRLTPQVPVLLPIQQLTEVLNVPEYQIMPIPDLPAWVMGVHNWRGEILWMIDSGHLCGLDPWYQQPMSRSVHSAVV
;
A
#
# COMPACT_ATOMS: atom_id res chain seq x y z
N MET A 1 -46.12 32.37 40.50
CA MET A 1 -45.85 33.76 40.09
C MET A 1 -44.40 33.80 39.64
N SER A 2 -44.20 33.76 38.32
CA SER A 2 -42.97 34.07 37.53
C SER A 2 -41.72 33.26 37.91
N ASP A 3 -41.33 32.19 37.20
CA ASP A 3 -40.92 32.09 35.78
C ASP A 3 -39.81 33.07 35.39
N PHE A 4 -38.58 32.55 35.37
CA PHE A 4 -37.50 33.00 34.49
C PHE A 4 -36.84 31.74 33.95
N ALA A 5 -37.39 31.29 32.82
CA ALA A 5 -36.85 30.35 31.87
C ALA A 5 -35.30 30.26 31.85
N ASN A 6 -34.84 29.01 31.94
CA ASN A 6 -33.94 28.39 30.97
C ASN A 6 -32.82 29.28 30.39
N PHE A 7 -31.70 29.35 31.10
CA PHE A 7 -30.42 29.70 30.50
C PHE A 7 -29.66 28.39 30.24
N ALA A 8 -29.41 28.15 28.95
CA ALA A 8 -28.74 26.97 28.43
C ALA A 8 -27.40 26.71 29.15
N GLU A 9 -27.21 25.49 29.63
CA GLU A 9 -25.89 24.89 29.80
C GLU A 9 -25.71 23.90 28.63
N PRO A 10 -24.50 23.70 28.06
CA PRO A 10 -23.24 23.75 28.81
C PRO A 10 -22.10 24.51 28.11
N PHE A 11 -21.13 24.91 28.93
CA PHE A 11 -19.81 25.34 28.52
C PHE A 11 -19.22 24.42 27.44
N ALA A 12 -18.72 25.07 26.39
CA ALA A 12 -18.14 24.50 25.19
C ALA A 12 -17.29 23.25 25.45
N HIS A 13 -17.53 22.24 24.62
CA HIS A 13 -16.67 21.08 24.45
C HIS A 13 -15.18 21.50 24.43
N PRO A 14 -14.27 20.84 25.17
CA PRO A 14 -12.86 20.97 24.88
C PRO A 14 -12.69 20.54 23.43
N SER A 15 -12.21 21.48 22.61
CA SER A 15 -11.89 21.35 21.19
C SER A 15 -11.64 19.90 20.77
N GLU A 16 -12.67 19.28 20.18
CA GLU A 16 -12.45 18.22 19.21
C GLU A 16 -11.38 18.77 18.25
N PRO A 17 -10.27 18.08 18.02
CA PRO A 17 -9.45 18.43 16.89
C PRO A 17 -10.36 18.33 15.67
N ALA A 18 -10.70 19.47 15.10
CA ALA A 18 -11.17 19.58 13.72
C ALA A 18 -9.99 19.22 12.79
N GLY A 19 -9.48 18.00 12.94
CA GLY A 19 -8.76 17.29 11.92
C GLY A 19 -9.76 16.27 11.43
N THR A 20 -10.25 16.47 10.22
CA THR A 20 -10.84 15.40 9.42
C THR A 20 -10.06 14.11 9.72
N ASP A 21 -10.74 13.04 10.15
CA ASP A 21 -10.26 11.68 9.94
C ASP A 21 -10.12 11.55 8.42
N ALA A 22 -9.01 12.07 7.89
CA ALA A 22 -8.59 11.84 6.53
C ALA A 22 -8.18 10.37 6.54
N GLY A 23 -9.18 9.52 6.33
CA GLY A 23 -9.04 8.07 6.36
C GLY A 23 -7.78 7.70 5.58
N THR A 24 -6.87 6.98 6.23
CA THR A 24 -5.63 6.58 5.57
C THR A 24 -6.00 5.71 4.38
N GLU A 25 -5.73 6.18 3.17
CA GLU A 25 -5.97 5.42 1.96
C GLU A 25 -4.89 4.34 1.79
N PHE A 26 -5.33 3.13 1.43
CA PHE A 26 -4.43 2.00 1.19
C PHE A 26 -4.63 1.43 -0.21
N LEU A 27 -3.52 1.11 -0.88
CA LEU A 27 -3.53 0.23 -2.04
C LEU A 27 -3.66 -1.21 -1.57
N ARG A 28 -4.74 -1.88 -1.99
CA ARG A 28 -4.88 -3.33 -1.80
C ARG A 28 -4.26 -4.08 -2.97
N LEU A 29 -3.30 -4.94 -2.68
CA LEU A 29 -2.68 -5.86 -3.63
C LEU A 29 -2.62 -7.28 -3.06
N ARG A 30 -2.17 -8.23 -3.87
CA ARG A 30 -2.03 -9.63 -3.48
C ARG A 30 -0.60 -10.07 -3.74
N LEU A 31 0.07 -10.61 -2.71
CA LEU A 31 1.41 -11.20 -2.86
C LEU A 31 1.31 -12.62 -3.43
N THR A 32 0.27 -13.34 -3.06
CA THR A 32 -0.18 -14.62 -3.64
C THR A 32 -1.70 -14.56 -3.77
N PRO A 33 -2.36 -15.48 -4.50
CA PRO A 33 -3.82 -15.47 -4.62
C PRO A 33 -4.57 -15.47 -3.27
N GLN A 34 -3.95 -16.00 -2.21
CA GLN A 34 -4.50 -16.14 -0.87
C GLN A 34 -4.05 -15.07 0.13
N VAL A 35 -3.01 -14.28 -0.18
CA VAL A 35 -2.41 -13.31 0.75
C VAL A 35 -2.65 -11.87 0.26
N PRO A 36 -3.78 -11.25 0.64
CA PRO A 36 -4.00 -9.82 0.42
C PRO A 36 -3.14 -8.99 1.38
N VAL A 37 -2.60 -7.89 0.87
CA VAL A 37 -1.87 -6.91 1.68
C VAL A 37 -2.35 -5.49 1.36
N LEU A 38 -2.16 -4.60 2.33
CA LEU A 38 -2.50 -3.19 2.24
C LEU A 38 -1.21 -2.37 2.34
N LEU A 39 -0.99 -1.49 1.37
CA LEU A 39 0.14 -0.57 1.36
C LEU A 39 -0.40 0.87 1.48
N PRO A 40 0.05 1.68 2.47
CA PRO A 40 -0.39 3.07 2.57
C PRO A 40 -0.06 3.83 1.29
N ILE A 41 -1.04 4.53 0.71
CA ILE A 41 -0.85 5.25 -0.56
C ILE A 41 0.21 6.36 -0.40
N GLN A 42 0.36 6.91 0.80
CA GLN A 42 1.33 7.96 1.09
C GLN A 42 2.79 7.49 0.95
N GLN A 43 3.03 6.17 0.93
CA GLN A 43 4.37 5.58 0.71
C GLN A 43 4.59 5.13 -0.74
N LEU A 44 3.57 5.24 -1.61
CA LEU A 44 3.62 4.77 -2.98
C LEU A 44 4.04 5.90 -3.92
N THR A 45 5.10 5.68 -4.69
CA THR A 45 5.50 6.63 -5.74
C THR A 45 4.72 6.39 -7.04
N GLU A 46 4.74 5.18 -7.56
CA GLU A 46 4.08 4.83 -8.83
C GLU A 46 3.79 3.32 -8.89
N VAL A 47 2.76 2.91 -9.65
CA VAL A 47 2.48 1.49 -9.97
C VAL A 47 2.93 1.23 -11.40
N LEU A 48 3.94 0.37 -11.54
CA LEU A 48 4.54 0.04 -12.84
C LEU A 48 4.23 -1.41 -13.21
N ASN A 49 3.94 -1.64 -14.48
CA ASN A 49 3.91 -2.98 -15.05
C ASN A 49 5.24 -3.23 -15.76
N VAL A 50 6.16 -3.94 -15.10
CA VAL A 50 7.51 -4.21 -15.59
C VAL A 50 7.57 -5.63 -16.14
N PRO A 51 7.76 -5.82 -17.45
CA PRO A 51 8.01 -7.14 -18.01
C PRO A 51 9.31 -7.75 -17.45
N GLU A 52 9.31 -9.05 -17.18
CA GLU A 52 10.45 -9.77 -16.59
C GLU A 52 11.76 -9.57 -17.36
N TYR A 53 11.71 -9.53 -18.70
CA TYR A 53 12.89 -9.35 -19.54
C TYR A 53 13.56 -7.96 -19.41
N GLN A 54 12.90 -7.01 -18.75
CA GLN A 54 13.44 -5.68 -18.46
C GLN A 54 14.14 -5.61 -17.09
N ILE A 55 14.15 -6.71 -16.33
CA ILE A 55 14.86 -6.83 -15.07
C ILE A 55 16.19 -7.50 -15.36
N MET A 56 17.28 -6.79 -15.07
CA MET A 56 18.63 -7.30 -15.24
C MET A 56 19.04 -8.05 -13.96
N PRO A 57 19.19 -9.39 -14.00
CA PRO A 57 19.53 -10.17 -12.81
C PRO A 57 20.95 -9.85 -12.34
N ILE A 58 21.13 -9.84 -11.02
CA ILE A 58 22.45 -9.66 -10.39
C ILE A 58 22.87 -11.00 -9.76
N PRO A 59 24.03 -11.57 -10.13
CA PRO A 59 24.48 -12.84 -9.60
C PRO A 59 24.81 -12.77 -8.10
N ASP A 60 24.86 -13.94 -7.46
CA ASP A 60 25.26 -14.12 -6.06
C ASP A 60 24.41 -13.36 -5.02
N LEU A 61 23.18 -13.00 -5.38
CA LEU A 61 22.20 -12.42 -4.47
C LEU A 61 21.20 -13.45 -3.94
N PRO A 62 20.55 -13.16 -2.79
CA PRO A 62 19.44 -13.99 -2.31
C PRO A 62 18.35 -14.15 -3.37
N ALA A 63 17.70 -15.30 -3.40
CA ALA A 63 16.74 -15.66 -4.44
C ALA A 63 15.45 -14.80 -4.49
N TRP A 64 15.21 -13.94 -3.50
CA TRP A 64 14.14 -12.93 -3.50
C TRP A 64 14.56 -11.62 -4.19
N VAL A 65 15.84 -11.43 -4.51
CA VAL A 65 16.30 -10.32 -5.35
C VAL A 65 16.17 -10.74 -6.81
N MET A 66 15.31 -10.04 -7.55
CA MET A 66 15.11 -10.30 -8.98
C MET A 66 16.21 -9.64 -9.82
N GLY A 67 16.75 -8.51 -9.34
CA GLY A 67 17.81 -7.76 -10.02
C GLY A 67 17.56 -6.26 -9.98
N VAL A 68 17.90 -5.58 -11.07
CA VAL A 68 17.73 -4.14 -11.20
C VAL A 68 16.96 -3.76 -12.47
N HIS A 69 16.23 -2.65 -12.42
CA HIS A 69 15.51 -2.08 -13.56
C HIS A 69 15.86 -0.60 -13.71
N ASN A 70 16.12 -0.16 -14.96
CA ASN A 70 16.33 1.26 -15.24
C ASN A 70 14.98 1.95 -15.44
N TRP A 71 14.66 2.86 -14.53
CA TRP A 71 13.46 3.66 -14.57
C TRP A 71 13.83 5.14 -14.70
N ARG A 72 13.62 5.70 -15.90
CA ARG A 72 13.87 7.12 -16.22
C ARG A 72 15.30 7.60 -15.88
N GLY A 73 16.29 6.73 -15.97
CA GLY A 73 17.68 7.04 -15.64
C GLY A 73 18.09 6.68 -14.21
N GLU A 74 17.13 6.30 -13.36
CA GLU A 74 17.38 5.80 -12.01
C GLU A 74 17.42 4.27 -12.00
N ILE A 75 18.29 3.69 -11.17
CA ILE A 75 18.39 2.25 -10.99
C ILE A 75 17.51 1.83 -9.81
N LEU A 76 16.42 1.12 -10.10
CA LEU A 76 15.53 0.55 -9.10
C LEU A 76 15.91 -0.90 -8.81
N TRP A 77 15.96 -1.24 -7.52
CA TRP A 77 16.07 -2.63 -7.08
C TRP A 77 14.73 -3.33 -7.21
N MET A 78 14.75 -4.48 -7.87
CA MET A 78 13.57 -5.31 -8.06
C MET A 78 13.67 -6.51 -7.12
N ILE A 79 12.65 -6.67 -6.28
CA ILE A 79 12.53 -7.78 -5.34
C ILE A 79 11.20 -8.49 -5.54
N ASP A 80 11.19 -9.79 -5.29
CA ASP A 80 9.97 -10.56 -5.12
C ASP A 80 9.50 -10.39 -3.66
N SER A 81 8.50 -9.53 -3.46
CA SER A 81 7.93 -9.27 -2.14
C SER A 81 7.28 -10.50 -1.51
N GLY A 82 6.72 -11.41 -2.31
CA GLY A 82 6.14 -12.65 -1.80
C GLY A 82 7.23 -13.55 -1.25
N HIS A 83 8.27 -13.80 -2.05
CA HIS A 83 9.41 -14.61 -1.65
C HIS A 83 10.17 -14.01 -0.47
N LEU A 84 10.34 -12.68 -0.43
CA LEU A 84 10.94 -11.97 0.70
C LEU A 84 10.15 -12.19 1.99
N CYS A 85 8.82 -12.28 1.92
CA CYS A 85 7.94 -12.61 3.05
C CYS A 85 7.86 -14.12 3.36
N GLY A 86 8.62 -14.97 2.66
CA GLY A 86 8.61 -16.43 2.86
C GLY A 86 7.45 -17.15 2.17
N LEU A 87 6.80 -16.52 1.19
CA LEU A 87 5.76 -17.12 0.36
C LEU A 87 6.34 -17.73 -0.91
N ASP A 88 5.51 -18.47 -1.66
CA ASP A 88 5.92 -19.03 -2.94
C ASP A 88 6.35 -17.91 -3.92
N PRO A 89 7.52 -18.04 -4.57
CA PRO A 89 8.05 -17.04 -5.46
C PRO A 89 7.18 -16.87 -6.71
N TRP A 90 7.26 -15.70 -7.34
CA TRP A 90 6.37 -15.28 -8.44
C TRP A 90 6.30 -16.29 -9.61
N TYR A 91 7.41 -16.97 -9.94
CA TYR A 91 7.48 -17.96 -11.02
C TYR A 91 6.85 -19.32 -10.66
N GLN A 92 6.56 -19.56 -9.39
CA GLN A 92 5.81 -20.74 -8.92
C GLN A 92 4.32 -20.45 -8.74
N GLN A 93 3.92 -19.18 -8.80
CA GLN A 93 2.52 -18.80 -8.65
C GLN A 93 1.74 -19.11 -9.93
N PRO A 94 0.51 -19.65 -9.82
CA PRO A 94 -0.35 -19.82 -10.98
C PRO A 94 -0.62 -18.46 -11.61
N MET A 95 -0.31 -18.28 -12.91
CA MET A 95 -0.37 -17.01 -13.64
C MET A 95 -1.57 -16.15 -13.23
N SER A 96 -1.36 -15.26 -12.28
CA SER A 96 -2.40 -14.36 -11.77
C SER A 96 -2.33 -13.11 -12.62
N ARG A 97 -3.20 -13.04 -13.64
CA ARG A 97 -3.42 -11.82 -14.43
C ARG A 97 -3.66 -10.66 -13.45
N SER A 98 -2.86 -9.58 -13.49
CA SER A 98 -2.95 -8.49 -12.52
C SER A 98 -4.39 -7.98 -12.39
N VAL A 99 -5.00 -8.21 -11.22
CA VAL A 99 -6.33 -7.68 -10.88
C VAL A 99 -6.12 -6.47 -9.99
N HIS A 100 -6.16 -5.27 -10.58
CA HIS A 100 -6.17 -4.02 -9.83
C HIS A 100 -7.62 -3.72 -9.45
N SER A 101 -7.91 -3.58 -8.15
CA SER A 101 -9.23 -3.14 -7.68
C SER A 101 -9.02 -2.08 -6.60
N ALA A 102 -9.30 -0.83 -6.94
CA ALA A 102 -9.46 0.23 -5.94
C ALA A 102 -10.69 -0.10 -5.08
N VAL A 103 -10.53 -0.02 -3.77
CA VAL A 103 -11.65 -0.01 -2.82
C VAL A 103 -11.76 1.41 -2.31
N VAL A 104 -12.92 2.03 -2.56
CA VAL A 104 -13.32 3.33 -2.01
C VAL A 104 -14.14 3.07 -0.76
#